data_AF-A0A1I7URY0-F1
#
_entry.id   AF-A0A1I7URY0-F1
#
_cell.length_a   1.000
_cell.length_b   1.000
_cell.length_c   1.000
_cell.angle_alpha   90.00
_cell.angle_beta   90.00
_cell.angle_gamma   90.00
#
_symmetry.space_group_name_H-M   'P 1'
#
loop_
_entity.id
_entity.type
_entity.pdbx_description
1 polymer ?
#
loop_
_entity_poly.entity_id
_entity_poly.type
_entity_poly.pdbx_seq_one_letter_code
_entity_poly.pdbx_strand_id
1 'polypeptide(L)'
;MKFFKFGSSSSPSEKLCITTDDITNYKKTLSNMKGRKSDAVAMFIITGETIYKVTMDTIDRNMPSVKKAIRRGAGQYKTESKTARLFTRAQLVIKEFENISIMMEIKQMPSRAGPLIERWIEQALKESAPKEETADKVTKAVEKTPKFYIMYESSL
;
A
#
# COMPACT_ATOMS: atom_id res chain seq x y z
N MET A 1 18.36 45.53 24.38
CA MET A 1 18.03 44.18 23.83
C MET A 1 16.59 43.82 24.19
N LYS A 2 15.70 43.73 23.20
CA LYS A 2 14.36 43.16 23.35
C LYS A 2 14.05 42.38 22.06
N PHE A 3 14.22 41.06 22.11
CA PHE A 3 13.81 40.19 21.01
C PHE A 3 12.35 39.81 21.23
N PHE A 4 11.47 40.31 20.37
CA PHE A 4 10.07 39.91 20.32
C PHE A 4 9.99 38.45 19.84
N LYS A 5 9.50 37.56 20.71
CA LYS A 5 9.10 36.21 20.34
C LYS A 5 7.82 36.31 19.50
N PHE A 6 7.94 36.19 18.19
CA PHE A 6 6.80 35.87 17.34
C PHE A 6 6.33 34.45 17.67
N GLY A 7 5.14 34.35 18.28
CA GLY A 7 4.45 33.09 18.47
C GLY A 7 4.17 32.48 17.11
N SER A 8 4.86 31.38 16.80
CA SER A 8 4.56 30.57 15.63
C SER A 8 3.19 29.92 15.86
N SER A 9 2.17 30.38 15.15
CA SER A 9 0.87 29.70 15.09
C SER A 9 1.09 28.33 14.48
N SER A 10 1.17 27.29 15.30
CA SER A 10 1.20 25.92 14.80
C SER A 10 -0.16 25.60 14.21
N SER A 11 -0.23 25.47 12.89
CA SER A 11 -1.27 24.70 12.21
C SER A 11 -1.46 23.37 12.96
N PRO A 12 -2.69 22.82 13.07
CA PRO A 12 -2.88 21.53 13.71
C PRO A 12 -2.02 20.52 12.94
N SER A 13 -0.90 20.09 13.52
CA SER A 13 -0.03 19.13 12.87
C SER A 13 -0.83 17.85 12.73
N GLU A 14 -1.10 17.43 11.50
CA GLU A 14 -1.75 16.15 11.23
C GLU A 14 -0.98 15.06 11.99
N LYS A 15 -1.71 14.23 12.73
CA LYS A 15 -1.14 13.15 13.54
C LYS A 15 -1.55 11.82 12.91
N LEU A 16 -0.58 10.97 12.65
CA LEU A 16 -0.80 9.57 12.33
C LEU A 16 -1.20 8.83 13.61
N CYS A 17 -2.41 8.29 13.64
CA CYS A 17 -2.89 7.45 14.73
C CYS A 17 -2.66 5.97 14.36
N ILE A 18 -1.90 5.26 15.19
CA ILE A 18 -1.71 3.81 15.08
C ILE A 18 -2.44 3.15 16.23
N THR A 19 -3.37 2.25 15.89
CA THR A 19 -4.22 1.55 16.86
C THR A 19 -3.54 0.26 17.37
N THR A 20 -4.10 -0.32 18.42
CA THR A 20 -3.70 -1.66 18.89
C THR A 20 -3.97 -2.75 17.87
N ASP A 21 -5.00 -2.57 17.04
CA ASP A 21 -5.40 -3.51 16.00
C ASP A 21 -4.40 -3.49 14.86
N ASP A 22 -3.87 -2.32 14.49
CA ASP A 22 -2.78 -2.19 13.52
C ASP A 22 -1.53 -2.96 13.95
N ILE A 23 -1.15 -2.85 15.22
CA ILE A 23 -0.01 -3.59 15.78
C ILE A 23 -0.28 -5.09 15.80
N THR A 24 -1.51 -5.49 16.10
CA THR A 24 -1.93 -6.89 16.07
C THR A 24 -1.86 -7.46 14.65
N ASN A 25 -2.31 -6.69 13.66
CA ASN A 25 -2.18 -7.03 12.24
C ASN A 25 -0.71 -7.16 11.83
N TYR A 26 0.16 -6.24 12.24
CA TYR A 26 1.60 -6.36 11.97
C TYR A 26 2.23 -7.61 12.59
N LYS A 27 1.82 -7.99 13.81
CA LYS A 27 2.28 -9.24 14.43
C LYS A 27 1.83 -10.47 13.63
N LYS A 28 0.57 -10.49 13.18
CA LYS A 28 0.03 -11.55 12.31
C LYS A 28 0.81 -11.63 11.01
N THR A 29 1.03 -10.50 10.33
CA THR A 29 1.80 -10.45 9.09
C THR A 29 3.25 -10.90 9.30
N LEU A 30 3.88 -10.52 10.41
CA LEU A 30 5.23 -11.00 10.73
C LEU A 30 5.28 -12.52 10.92
N SER A 31 4.24 -13.12 11.51
CA SER A 31 4.12 -14.57 11.61
C SER A 31 3.97 -15.22 10.23
N ASN A 32 3.11 -14.64 9.38
CA ASN A 32 2.91 -15.11 8.01
C ASN A 32 4.19 -15.02 7.17
N MET A 33 4.97 -13.95 7.30
CA MET A 33 6.27 -13.80 6.66
C MET A 33 7.21 -14.96 7.03
N LYS A 34 7.28 -15.34 8.31
CA LYS A 34 8.10 -16.48 8.74
C LYS A 34 7.64 -17.80 8.14
N GLY A 35 6.32 -18.05 8.14
CA GLY A 35 5.74 -19.25 7.54
C GLY A 35 6.05 -19.33 6.05
N ARG A 36 5.74 -18.27 5.30
CA ARG A 36 6.00 -18.19 3.86
C ARG A 36 7.48 -18.30 3.52
N LYS A 37 8.38 -17.79 4.37
CA LYS A 37 9.83 -18.00 4.19
C LYS A 37 10.18 -19.48 4.28
N SER A 38 9.66 -20.18 5.28
CA SER A 38 9.87 -21.62 5.44
C SER A 38 9.37 -22.39 4.21
N ASP A 39 8.18 -22.05 3.73
CA ASP A 39 7.59 -22.67 2.53
C ASP A 39 8.46 -22.41 1.29
N ALA A 40 8.91 -21.17 1.11
CA ALA A 40 9.79 -20.79 0.00
C ALA A 40 11.13 -21.53 0.05
N VAL A 41 11.74 -21.66 1.24
CA VAL A 41 12.98 -22.45 1.40
C VAL A 41 12.77 -23.90 0.99
N ALA A 42 11.68 -24.53 1.47
CA ALA A 42 11.37 -25.91 1.13
C ALA A 42 11.18 -26.10 -0.38
N MET A 43 10.39 -25.23 -1.01
CA MET A 43 10.15 -25.30 -2.45
C MET A 43 11.39 -24.99 -3.27
N PHE A 44 12.25 -24.07 -2.82
CA PHE A 44 13.51 -23.78 -3.49
C PHE A 44 14.44 -25.00 -3.50
N ILE A 45 14.52 -25.72 -2.38
CA ILE A 45 15.32 -26.95 -2.28
C ILE A 45 14.81 -28.02 -3.24
N ILE A 46 13.49 -28.14 -3.40
CA ILE A 46 12.87 -29.15 -4.26
C ILE A 46 13.01 -28.79 -5.75
N THR A 47 12.78 -27.53 -6.10
CA THR A 47 12.58 -27.12 -7.50
C THR A 47 13.73 -26.31 -8.09
N GLY A 48 14.54 -25.65 -7.24
CA GLY A 48 15.58 -24.73 -7.67
C GLY A 48 15.09 -23.43 -8.31
N GLU A 49 13.78 -23.15 -8.29
CA GLU A 49 13.23 -22.01 -9.02
C GLU A 49 13.48 -20.65 -8.36
N THR A 50 13.81 -19.65 -9.17
CA THR A 50 14.20 -18.32 -8.72
C THR A 50 13.12 -17.57 -7.95
N ILE A 51 11.84 -17.81 -8.23
CA ILE A 51 10.74 -17.15 -7.52
C ILE A 51 10.77 -17.44 -6.01
N TYR A 52 11.15 -18.64 -5.60
CA TYR A 52 11.26 -18.99 -4.19
C TYR A 52 12.45 -18.30 -3.52
N LYS A 53 13.58 -18.20 -4.22
CA LYS A 53 14.73 -17.42 -3.77
C LYS A 53 14.38 -15.93 -3.61
N VAL A 54 13.74 -15.33 -4.61
CA VAL A 54 13.26 -13.94 -4.55
C VAL A 54 12.28 -13.74 -3.39
N THR A 55 11.41 -14.72 -3.12
CA THR A 55 10.48 -14.68 -1.98
C THR A 55 11.24 -14.65 -0.65
N MET A 56 12.23 -15.52 -0.46
CA MET A 56 13.07 -15.54 0.74
C MET A 56 13.80 -14.20 0.93
N ASP A 57 14.48 -13.71 -0.11
CA ASP A 57 15.27 -12.48 -0.08
C ASP A 57 14.40 -11.25 0.20
N THR A 58 13.18 -11.23 -0.35
CA THR A 58 12.20 -10.18 -0.08
C THR A 58 11.75 -10.21 1.38
N ILE A 59 11.41 -11.38 1.91
CA ILE A 59 11.01 -11.51 3.32
C ILE A 59 12.14 -11.07 4.26
N ASP A 60 13.38 -11.48 4.01
CA ASP A 60 14.52 -11.13 4.86
C ASP A 60 14.83 -9.62 4.88
N ARG A 61 14.70 -8.95 3.74
CA ARG A 61 14.83 -7.49 3.65
C ARG A 61 13.70 -6.75 4.39
N ASN A 62 12.52 -7.36 4.44
CA ASN A 62 11.28 -6.70 4.85
C ASN A 62 10.92 -6.89 6.33
N MET A 63 11.19 -8.07 6.90
CA MET A 63 10.91 -8.40 8.30
C MET A 63 11.44 -7.39 9.33
N PRO A 64 12.66 -6.82 9.20
CA PRO A 64 13.19 -5.86 10.17
C PRO A 64 12.32 -4.60 10.31
N SER A 65 11.75 -4.10 9.21
CA SER A 65 10.90 -2.90 9.20
C SER A 65 9.62 -3.15 9.99
N VAL A 66 8.98 -4.30 9.77
CA VAL A 66 7.75 -4.71 10.47
C VAL A 66 8.02 -4.94 11.97
N LYS A 67 9.10 -5.65 12.32
CA LYS A 67 9.54 -5.82 13.72
C LYS A 67 9.74 -4.48 14.43
N LYS A 68 10.34 -3.52 13.73
CA LYS A 68 10.61 -2.19 14.27
C LYS A 68 9.31 -1.40 14.49
N ALA A 69 8.35 -1.51 13.59
CA ALA A 69 7.00 -0.92 13.75
C ALA A 69 6.27 -1.51 14.96
N ILE A 70 6.25 -2.84 15.11
CA ILE A 70 5.64 -3.52 16.27
C ILE A 70 6.27 -3.05 17.59
N ARG A 71 7.59 -2.95 17.64
CA ARG A 71 8.31 -2.49 18.85
C ARG A 71 7.98 -1.04 19.24
N ARG A 72 7.62 -0.18 18.27
CA ARG A 72 7.18 1.19 18.60
C ARG A 72 5.81 1.19 19.27
N GLY A 73 4.91 0.31 18.83
CA GLY A 73 3.60 0.15 19.42
C GLY A 73 2.58 1.20 18.97
N ALA A 74 1.37 1.06 19.50
CA ALA A 74 0.25 1.95 19.22
C ALA A 74 0.50 3.35 19.81
N GLY A 75 -0.07 4.37 19.18
CA GLY A 75 0.08 5.75 19.62
C GLY A 75 -0.20 6.78 18.53
N GLN A 76 -0.14 8.05 18.93
CA GLN A 76 -0.25 9.19 18.02
C GLN A 76 1.13 9.74 17.71
N TYR A 77 1.45 9.84 16.42
CA TYR A 77 2.74 10.30 15.94
C TYR A 77 2.54 11.51 15.03
N LYS A 78 3.42 12.51 15.13
CA LYS A 78 3.43 13.61 14.16
C LYS A 78 3.76 13.03 12.77
N THR A 79 3.02 13.39 11.73
CA THR A 79 3.15 12.80 10.38
C THR A 79 4.56 12.88 9.80
N GLU A 80 5.33 13.92 10.13
CA GLU A 80 6.72 14.07 9.65
C GLU A 80 7.76 13.34 10.51
N SER A 81 7.36 12.77 11.64
CA SER A 81 8.27 12.12 12.58
C SER A 81 8.94 10.89 11.98
N LYS A 82 10.13 10.54 12.50
CA LYS A 82 10.83 9.30 12.14
C LYS A 82 9.96 8.06 12.36
N THR A 83 9.05 8.11 13.33
CA THR A 83 8.13 7.00 13.64
C THR A 83 6.99 6.91 12.63
N ALA A 84 6.40 8.03 12.23
CA ALA A 84 5.38 8.03 11.17
C ALA A 84 5.95 7.48 9.85
N ARG A 85 7.14 7.93 9.45
CA ARG A 85 7.85 7.39 8.28
C ARG A 85 8.13 5.88 8.38
N LEU A 86 8.41 5.38 9.59
CA LEU A 86 8.60 3.95 9.83
C LEU A 86 7.30 3.16 9.58
N PHE A 87 6.15 3.66 10.03
CA PHE A 87 4.86 3.02 9.81
C PHE A 87 4.45 3.03 8.33
N THR A 88 4.64 4.16 7.63
CA THR A 88 4.45 4.22 6.17
C THR A 88 5.34 3.21 5.45
N ARG A 89 6.62 3.12 5.82
CA ARG A 89 7.54 2.13 5.25
C ARG A 89 7.11 0.69 5.56
N ALA A 90 6.64 0.42 6.78
CA ALA A 90 6.17 -0.90 7.16
C ALA A 90 4.95 -1.32 6.32
N GLN A 91 4.02 -0.40 6.04
CA GLN A 91 2.87 -0.66 5.16
C GLN A 91 3.32 -0.98 3.73
N LEU A 92 4.24 -0.20 3.15
CA LEU A 92 4.78 -0.48 1.80
C LEU A 92 5.43 -1.86 1.73
N VAL A 93 6.22 -2.20 2.74
CA VAL A 93 6.89 -3.50 2.87
C VAL A 93 5.89 -4.65 3.01
N ILE A 94 4.78 -4.44 3.71
CA ILE A 94 3.71 -5.45 3.83
C ILE A 94 3.04 -5.69 2.48
N LYS A 95 2.76 -4.64 1.70
CA LYS A 95 2.21 -4.78 0.35
C LYS A 95 3.16 -5.54 -0.58
N GLU A 96 4.46 -5.24 -0.53
CA GLU A 96 5.47 -5.98 -1.29
C GLU A 96 5.48 -7.47 -0.91
N PHE A 97 5.34 -7.77 0.38
CA PHE A 97 5.22 -9.14 0.86
C PHE A 97 3.93 -9.84 0.39
N GLU A 98 2.80 -9.16 0.36
CA GLU A 98 1.53 -9.70 -0.14
C GLU A 98 1.65 -10.04 -1.64
N ASN A 99 2.23 -9.15 -2.44
CA ASN A 99 2.46 -9.37 -3.86
C ASN A 99 3.35 -10.59 -4.13
N ILE A 100 4.50 -10.70 -3.46
CA ILE A 100 5.40 -11.86 -3.65
C ILE A 100 4.76 -13.16 -3.15
N SER A 101 3.94 -13.09 -2.10
CA SER A 101 3.19 -14.25 -1.61
C SER A 101 2.18 -14.76 -2.64
N ILE A 102 1.47 -13.86 -3.32
CA ILE A 102 0.53 -14.22 -4.40
C ILE A 102 1.29 -14.85 -5.57
N MET A 103 2.41 -14.26 -6.00
CA MET A 103 3.23 -14.82 -7.08
C MET A 103 3.75 -16.21 -6.74
N MET A 104 4.21 -16.43 -5.51
CA MET A 104 4.63 -17.74 -5.04
C MET A 104 3.45 -18.74 -5.04
N GLU A 105 2.26 -18.32 -4.64
CA GLU A 105 1.08 -19.19 -4.58
C GLU A 105 0.57 -19.57 -5.98
N ILE A 106 0.57 -18.64 -6.93
CA ILE A 106 0.29 -18.91 -8.35
C ILE A 106 1.26 -19.97 -8.88
N LYS A 107 2.53 -19.89 -8.50
CA LYS A 107 3.52 -20.86 -8.94
C LYS A 107 3.33 -22.24 -8.29
N GLN A 108 3.04 -22.27 -6.98
CA GLN A 108 2.80 -23.52 -6.25
C GLN A 108 1.52 -24.22 -6.71
N MET A 109 0.46 -23.47 -7.02
CA MET A 109 -0.84 -24.00 -7.43
C MET A 109 -1.38 -23.26 -8.67
N PRO A 110 -0.87 -23.57 -9.87
CA PRO A 110 -1.31 -22.91 -11.10
C PRO A 110 -2.80 -23.07 -11.38
N SER A 111 -3.40 -24.19 -10.95
CA SER A 111 -4.85 -24.45 -11.08
C SER A 111 -5.72 -23.45 -10.32
N ARG A 112 -5.18 -22.75 -9.31
CA ARG A 112 -5.86 -21.72 -8.53
C ARG A 112 -5.46 -20.30 -8.91
N ALA A 113 -4.68 -20.13 -9.98
CA ALA A 113 -4.13 -18.84 -10.36
C ALA A 113 -5.20 -17.82 -10.75
N GLY A 114 -6.23 -18.23 -11.50
CA GLY A 114 -7.29 -17.32 -11.99
C GLY A 114 -7.91 -16.46 -10.87
N PRO A 115 -8.50 -17.06 -9.83
CA PRO A 115 -9.08 -16.30 -8.71
C PRO A 115 -8.07 -15.44 -7.93
N LEU A 116 -6.80 -15.85 -7.86
CA LEU A 116 -5.75 -15.06 -7.21
C LEU A 116 -5.37 -13.83 -8.02
N ILE A 117 -5.28 -13.99 -9.35
CA ILE A 117 -4.99 -12.90 -10.29
C ILE A 117 -6.14 -11.88 -10.29
N GLU A 118 -7.39 -12.35 -10.33
CA GLU A 118 -8.57 -11.46 -10.27
C GLU A 118 -8.56 -10.59 -9.02
N ARG A 119 -8.35 -11.20 -7.84
CA ARG A 119 -8.24 -10.44 -6.57
C ARG A 119 -7.08 -9.46 -6.56
N TRP A 120 -5.94 -9.86 -7.11
CA TRP A 120 -4.76 -9.00 -7.20
C TRP A 120 -5.02 -7.78 -8.11
N ILE A 121 -5.70 -7.98 -9.25
CA ILE A 121 -6.12 -6.90 -10.15
C ILE A 121 -7.12 -5.98 -9.47
N GLU A 122 -8.14 -6.52 -8.81
CA GLU A 122 -9.12 -5.71 -8.07
C GLU A 122 -8.46 -4.84 -7.00
N GLN A 123 -7.49 -5.39 -6.27
CA GLN A 123 -6.75 -4.66 -5.25
C GLN A 123 -5.89 -3.55 -5.88
N ALA A 124 -5.18 -3.85 -6.97
CA ALA A 124 -4.40 -2.85 -7.70
C ALA A 124 -5.28 -1.71 -8.25
N LEU A 125 -6.46 -2.03 -8.79
CA LEU A 125 -7.40 -1.05 -9.31
C LEU A 125 -7.95 -0.14 -8.21
N LYS A 126 -8.32 -0.70 -7.05
CA LYS A 126 -8.76 0.06 -5.86
C LYS A 126 -7.69 1.03 -5.34
N GLU A 127 -6.42 0.66 -5.46
CA GLU A 127 -5.31 1.53 -5.05
C GLU A 127 -4.99 2.63 -6.07
N SER A 128 -5.30 2.39 -7.35
CA SER A 128 -5.12 3.36 -8.44
C SER A 128 -6.30 4.32 -8.63
N ALA A 129 -7.46 4.01 -8.07
CA ALA A 129 -8.64 4.87 -8.12
C ALA A 129 -8.38 6.16 -7.32
N PRO A 130 -8.61 7.36 -7.92
CA PRO A 130 -8.51 8.60 -7.17
C PRO A 130 -9.51 8.55 -6.01
N LYS A 131 -9.02 8.79 -4.79
CA LYS A 131 -9.89 9.03 -3.65
C LYS A 131 -10.67 10.31 -3.98
N GLU A 132 -11.98 10.21 -4.20
CA GLU A 132 -12.83 11.40 -4.29
C GLU A 132 -12.65 12.19 -2.99
N GLU A 133 -11.93 13.31 -3.09
CA GLU A 133 -11.90 14.32 -2.04
C GLU A 133 -13.33 14.86 -1.89
N THR A 134 -13.83 14.75 -0.67
CA THR A 134 -15.05 15.41 -0.24
C THR A 134 -14.87 16.92 -0.41
N ALA A 135 -15.56 17.51 -1.38
CA ALA A 135 -15.83 18.93 -1.42
C ALA A 135 -17.13 19.20 -2.19
N ASP A 136 -18.22 19.36 -1.43
CA ASP A 136 -19.23 20.36 -1.75
C ASP A 136 -18.52 21.65 -2.19
N LYS A 137 -18.62 21.98 -3.50
CA LYS A 137 -18.61 23.32 -4.12
C LYS A 137 -18.33 23.21 -5.63
N VAL A 138 -19.31 22.75 -6.40
CA VAL A 138 -19.56 23.32 -7.74
C VAL A 138 -21.07 23.28 -8.00
N THR A 139 -21.83 24.09 -7.25
CA THR A 139 -23.04 24.66 -7.86
C THR A 139 -22.57 25.73 -8.85
N LYS A 140 -23.00 25.56 -10.11
CA LYS A 140 -22.82 26.46 -11.26
C LYS A 140 -21.41 26.51 -11.84
N ALA A 141 -21.18 25.74 -12.90
CA ALA A 141 -20.71 26.27 -14.18
C ALA A 141 -20.43 25.15 -15.21
N VAL A 142 -21.46 24.48 -15.75
CA VAL A 142 -21.37 23.91 -17.10
C VAL A 142 -22.78 23.87 -17.72
N GLU A 143 -23.27 25.00 -18.18
CA GLU A 143 -24.22 25.00 -19.29
C GLU A 143 -23.59 25.82 -20.42
N LYS A 144 -23.27 25.11 -21.51
CA LYS A 144 -22.91 25.53 -22.88
C LYS A 144 -21.68 24.79 -23.39
N THR A 145 -21.88 23.53 -23.75
CA THR A 145 -21.11 22.93 -24.84
C THR A 145 -21.67 23.46 -26.18
N PRO A 146 -20.86 23.99 -27.10
CA PRO A 146 -21.31 24.22 -28.47
C PRO A 146 -21.44 22.88 -29.20
N LYS A 147 -22.62 22.64 -29.80
CA LYS A 147 -22.88 21.50 -30.69
C LYS A 147 -21.99 21.61 -31.93
N PHE A 148 -21.04 20.70 -32.10
CA PHE A 148 -20.41 20.45 -33.39
C PHE A 148 -21.38 19.62 -34.24
N TYR A 149 -22.02 20.26 -35.22
CA TYR A 149 -22.70 19.56 -36.32
C TYR A 149 -21.63 19.11 -37.32
N ILE A 150 -21.50 17.80 -37.53
CA ILE A 150 -20.75 17.23 -38.63
C ILE A 150 -21.71 17.21 -39.83
N MET A 151 -21.49 18.10 -40.79
CA MET A 151 -22.18 18.11 -42.08
C MET A 151 -21.53 17.04 -42.96
N TYR A 152 -22.26 15.97 -43.30
CA TYR A 152 -21.90 15.12 -44.42
C TYR A 152 -22.49 15.74 -45.70
N GLU A 153 -21.61 16.24 -46.57
CA GLU A 153 -21.94 16.56 -47.95
C GLU A 153 -22.15 15.26 -48.72
N SER A 154 -23.39 14.97 -49.10
CA SER A 154 -23.72 13.96 -50.10
C SER A 154 -23.56 14.60 -51.49
N SER A 155 -22.45 14.32 -52.17
CA SER A 155 -22.33 14.49 -53.62
C SER A 155 -22.46 13.12 -54.28
N LEU A 156 -23.59 12.90 -54.97
CA LEU A 156 -23.75 12.09 -56.19
C LEU A 156 -25.21 12.15 -56.66
#